data_AF-A0A0N4XG93-F1
#
_entry.id   AF-A0A0N4XG93-F1
#
_cell.length_a   1.000
_cell.length_b   1.000
_cell.length_c   1.000
_cell.angle_alpha   90.00
_cell.angle_beta   90.00
_cell.angle_gamma   90.00
#
_symmetry.space_group_name_H-M   'P 1'
#
loop_
_entity.id
_entity.type
_entity.pdbx_description
1 polymer ?
#
loop_
_entity_poly.entity_id
_entity_poly.type
_entity_poly.pdbx_seq_one_letter_code
_entity_poly.pdbx_strand_id
1 'polypeptide(L)'
;MLKGVWGVGIGNSHAVLDKVPPATEFWGIRDNGDVIANGVVIGKLNKPISEGDAIGVCYDHVELKFLVNGEWAEPSITGVKGPAYPLLYVDESAILDVKFRKFTEDPPNGYGEILAEQTLL
;
A
#
# COMPACT_ATOMS: atom_id res chain seq x y z
N MET A 1 19.03 15.64 -0.89
CA MET A 1 18.61 14.41 -1.59
C MET A 1 17.17 14.61 -1.99
N LEU A 2 16.86 14.51 -3.28
CA LEU A 2 15.47 14.50 -3.74
C LEU A 2 14.88 13.18 -3.25
N LYS A 3 13.89 13.22 -2.36
CA LYS A 3 13.12 12.04 -1.97
C LYS A 3 12.06 11.86 -3.04
N GLY A 4 12.10 10.75 -3.79
CA GLY A 4 11.09 10.48 -4.81
C GLY A 4 9.68 10.37 -4.21
N VAL A 5 8.66 10.61 -5.02
CA VAL A 5 7.25 10.56 -4.59
C VAL A 5 6.72 9.16 -4.84
N TRP A 6 6.09 8.55 -3.83
CA TRP A 6 5.51 7.22 -3.96
C TRP A 6 4.40 6.98 -2.96
N GLY A 7 3.58 5.97 -3.25
CA GLY A 7 2.63 5.45 -2.27
C GLY A 7 2.28 4.00 -2.58
N VAL A 8 1.90 3.28 -1.52
CA VAL A 8 1.52 1.87 -1.59
C VAL A 8 0.30 1.60 -0.71
N GLY A 9 -0.60 0.76 -1.19
CA GLY A 9 -1.81 0.38 -0.48
C GLY A 9 -2.79 -0.33 -1.40
N ILE A 10 -4.06 0.03 -1.27
CA ILE A 10 -5.14 -0.50 -2.10
C ILE A 10 -5.96 0.65 -2.71
N GLY A 11 -6.57 0.37 -3.84
CA GLY A 11 -7.54 1.25 -4.47
C GLY A 11 -8.62 0.45 -5.18
N ASN A 12 -9.49 1.15 -5.89
CA ASN A 12 -10.50 0.50 -6.72
C ASN A 12 -10.32 0.85 -8.21
N SER A 13 -11.12 0.21 -9.06
CA SER A 13 -11.08 0.36 -10.51
C SER A 13 -11.48 1.75 -11.01
N HIS A 14 -12.00 2.63 -10.15
CA HIS A 14 -12.36 4.01 -10.49
C HIS A 14 -11.26 5.02 -10.13
N ALA A 15 -10.15 4.57 -9.54
CA ALA A 15 -9.02 5.44 -9.24
C ALA A 15 -8.48 6.10 -10.51
N VAL A 16 -8.28 7.41 -10.45
CA VAL A 16 -7.67 8.21 -11.52
C VAL A 16 -6.15 8.09 -11.40
N LEU A 17 -5.54 7.30 -12.30
CA LEU A 17 -4.12 6.91 -12.23
C LEU A 17 -3.17 7.77 -13.08
N ASP A 18 -3.70 8.76 -13.79
CA ASP A 18 -2.91 9.67 -14.64
C ASP A 18 -2.29 10.85 -13.87
N LYS A 19 -2.55 10.93 -12.55
CA LYS A 19 -2.05 11.97 -11.65
C LYS A 19 -1.49 11.35 -10.38
N VAL A 20 -0.31 11.83 -9.99
CA VAL A 20 0.40 11.39 -8.78
C VAL A 20 0.48 12.54 -7.78
N PRO A 21 0.14 12.32 -6.49
CA PRO A 21 -0.55 11.15 -5.95
C PRO A 21 -2.03 11.08 -6.39
N PRO A 22 -2.66 9.89 -6.45
CA PRO A 22 -4.10 9.77 -6.67
C PRO A 22 -4.88 10.58 -5.63
N ALA A 23 -5.87 11.35 -6.10
CA ALA A 23 -6.65 12.25 -5.25
C ALA A 23 -7.68 11.49 -4.40
N THR A 24 -8.32 10.47 -4.96
CA THR A 24 -9.39 9.66 -4.36
C THR A 24 -9.23 8.19 -4.75
N GLU A 25 -10.05 7.33 -4.16
CA GLU A 25 -10.09 5.88 -4.41
C GLU A 25 -8.77 5.16 -4.13
N PHE A 26 -8.01 5.71 -3.20
CA PHE A 26 -6.77 5.16 -2.67
C PHE A 26 -6.77 5.17 -1.14
N TRP A 27 -6.40 4.04 -0.55
CA TRP A 27 -6.18 3.84 0.88
C TRP A 27 -4.79 3.25 1.06
N GLY A 28 -3.90 3.97 1.73
CA GLY A 28 -2.49 3.59 1.70
C GLY A 28 -1.60 4.50 2.53
N ILE A 29 -0.30 4.28 2.36
CA ILE A 29 0.75 5.14 2.91
C ILE A 29 1.50 5.86 1.78
N ARG A 30 2.04 7.04 2.10
CA ARG A 30 2.82 7.88 1.18
C ARG A 30 4.29 7.96 1.61
N ASP A 31 5.16 8.42 0.71
CA ASP A 31 6.60 8.62 0.91
C ASP A 31 6.96 9.45 2.14
N ASN A 32 6.08 10.37 2.53
CA ASN A 32 6.26 11.23 3.70
C ASN A 32 5.70 10.63 5.01
N GLY A 33 5.25 9.36 4.98
CA GLY A 33 4.63 8.65 6.09
C GLY A 33 3.15 9.01 6.35
N ASP A 34 2.49 9.82 5.50
CA ASP A 34 1.04 10.03 5.61
C ASP A 34 0.29 8.72 5.39
N VAL A 35 -0.65 8.43 6.28
CA VAL A 35 -1.68 7.40 6.08
C VAL A 35 -2.92 8.08 5.54
N ILE A 36 -3.35 7.70 4.34
CA ILE A 36 -4.46 8.33 3.63
C ILE A 36 -5.61 7.35 3.40
N ALA A 37 -6.84 7.83 3.63
CA ALA A 37 -8.07 7.11 3.33
C ALA A 37 -8.95 7.96 2.41
N ASN A 38 -9.01 7.59 1.13
CA ASN A 38 -9.85 8.23 0.11
C ASN A 38 -9.73 9.77 0.06
N GLY A 39 -8.49 10.27 -0.07
CA GLY A 39 -8.22 11.71 -0.16
C GLY A 39 -8.04 12.42 1.19
N VAL A 40 -8.30 11.75 2.32
CA VAL A 40 -8.15 12.33 3.67
C VAL A 40 -6.95 11.73 4.38
N VAL A 41 -6.00 12.57 4.79
CA VAL A 41 -4.90 12.13 5.68
C VAL A 41 -5.48 11.87 7.06
N ILE A 42 -5.44 10.61 7.50
CA ILE A 42 -6.01 10.18 8.79
C ILE A 42 -4.95 10.09 9.89
N GLY A 43 -3.67 10.16 9.54
CA GLY A 43 -2.58 10.12 10.51
C GLY A 43 -1.21 10.01 9.84
N LYS A 44 -0.21 9.79 10.68
CA LYS A 44 1.17 9.49 10.28
C LYS A 44 1.52 8.08 10.72
N LEU A 45 2.24 7.36 9.87
CA LEU A 45 2.79 6.07 10.23
C LEU A 45 3.75 6.26 11.42
N ASN A 46 3.62 5.41 12.43
CA ASN A 46 4.42 5.46 13.66
C ASN A 46 5.86 4.97 13.47
N LYS A 47 6.19 4.42 12.28
CA LYS A 47 7.52 3.98 11.88
C LYS A 47 8.01 4.84 10.71
N PRO A 48 9.26 5.32 10.74
CA PRO A 48 9.86 5.97 9.58
C PRO A 48 10.07 4.96 8.45
N ILE A 49 10.02 5.44 7.21
CA ILE A 49 10.28 4.63 6.01
C ILE A 49 11.47 5.25 5.27
N SER A 50 12.41 4.40 4.90
CA SER A 50 13.64 4.74 4.19
C SER A 50 13.81 3.90 2.93
N GLU A 51 14.68 4.35 2.03
CA GLU A 51 15.09 3.56 0.87
C GLU A 51 15.69 2.22 1.32
N GLY A 52 15.25 1.13 0.69
CA GLY A 52 15.64 -0.24 1.04
C GLY A 52 14.70 -0.93 2.02
N ASP A 53 13.77 -0.22 2.67
CA ASP A 53 12.77 -0.84 3.54
C ASP A 53 11.74 -1.66 2.74
N ALA A 54 11.29 -2.77 3.33
CA ALA A 54 10.21 -3.58 2.82
C ALA A 54 8.88 -3.21 3.51
N ILE A 55 7.87 -2.84 2.72
CA ILE A 55 6.53 -2.54 3.22
C ILE A 55 5.62 -3.75 2.99
N GLY A 56 5.12 -4.34 4.07
CA GLY A 56 4.05 -5.32 4.04
C GLY A 56 2.69 -4.62 3.98
N VAL A 57 1.79 -5.08 3.11
CA VAL A 57 0.42 -4.54 2.97
C VAL A 57 -0.55 -5.69 3.21
N CYS A 58 -1.34 -5.59 4.28
CA CYS A 58 -2.23 -6.66 4.74
C CYS A 58 -3.67 -6.15 4.79
N TYR A 59 -4.57 -6.80 4.05
CA TYR A 59 -5.98 -6.42 3.99
C TYR A 59 -6.89 -7.63 4.18
N ASP A 60 -7.84 -7.55 5.11
CA ASP A 60 -8.77 -8.65 5.47
C ASP A 60 -10.24 -8.30 5.20
N HIS A 61 -10.50 -7.32 4.33
CA HIS A 61 -11.81 -6.72 4.06
C HIS A 61 -12.41 -5.85 5.17
N VAL A 62 -11.90 -5.92 6.41
CA VAL A 62 -12.30 -5.04 7.51
C VAL A 62 -11.28 -3.92 7.69
N GLU A 63 -10.01 -4.28 7.67
CA GLU A 63 -8.89 -3.43 8.04
C GLU A 63 -7.70 -3.61 7.09
N LEU A 64 -7.11 -2.49 6.71
CA LEU A 64 -5.85 -2.40 5.99
C LEU A 64 -4.75 -2.02 6.99
N LYS A 65 -3.77 -2.90 7.15
CA LYS A 65 -2.63 -2.78 8.05
C LYS A 65 -1.33 -2.80 7.25
N PHE A 66 -0.30 -2.20 7.83
CA PHE A 66 1.02 -2.11 7.22
C PHE A 66 2.07 -2.73 8.13
N LEU A 67 3.11 -3.30 7.52
CA LEU A 67 4.35 -3.68 8.20
C LEU A 67 5.49 -2.90 7.58
N VAL A 68 6.48 -2.53 8.39
CA VAL A 68 7.77 -2.01 7.93
C VAL A 68 8.83 -3.00 8.39
N ASN A 69 9.52 -3.63 7.44
CA ASN A 69 10.53 -4.67 7.69
C ASN A 69 10.00 -5.79 8.62
N GLY A 70 8.79 -6.28 8.34
CA GLY A 70 8.16 -7.38 9.09
C GLY A 70 7.51 -6.97 10.42
N GLU A 71 7.63 -5.72 10.85
CA GLU A 71 7.00 -5.23 12.09
C GLU A 71 5.75 -4.39 11.83
N TRP A 72 4.68 -4.66 12.59
CA TRP A 72 3.42 -3.91 12.49
C TRP A 72 3.61 -2.41 12.71
N ALA A 73 2.93 -1.62 11.87
CA ALA A 73 2.90 -0.18 11.91
C ALA A 73 1.46 0.34 12.07
N GLU A 74 1.32 1.49 12.73
CA GLU A 74 0.04 2.16 12.99
C GLU A 74 0.05 3.57 12.37
N PRO A 75 -1.11 4.16 12.05
CA PRO A 75 -2.46 3.62 12.19
C PRO A 75 -2.84 2.64 11.08
N SER A 76 -3.86 1.82 11.36
CA SER A 76 -4.57 1.04 10.34
C SER A 76 -5.67 1.86 9.67
N ILE A 77 -6.20 1.36 8.56
CA ILE A 77 -7.28 1.98 7.80
C ILE A 77 -8.48 1.04 7.77
N THR A 78 -9.67 1.56 8.10
CA THR A 78 -10.93 0.80 8.03
C THR A 78 -11.90 1.44 7.03
N GLY A 79 -12.98 0.74 6.69
CA GLY A 79 -14.05 1.30 5.87
C GLY A 79 -13.68 1.52 4.40
N VAL A 80 -12.73 0.73 3.89
CA VAL A 80 -12.41 0.65 2.45
C VAL A 80 -13.66 0.19 1.71
N LYS A 81 -14.02 0.90 0.62
CA LYS A 81 -15.27 0.67 -0.11
C LYS A 81 -15.02 0.06 -1.49
N GLY A 82 -15.89 -0.89 -1.85
CA GLY A 82 -15.88 -1.52 -3.16
C GLY A 82 -14.78 -2.57 -3.33
N PRO A 83 -14.61 -3.10 -4.55
CA PRO A 83 -13.53 -4.04 -4.87
C PRO A 83 -12.17 -3.38 -4.62
N ALA A 84 -11.31 -4.06 -3.86
CA ALA A 84 -9.97 -3.59 -3.54
C ALA A 84 -8.93 -4.30 -4.40
N TYR A 85 -8.04 -3.52 -5.01
CA TYR A 85 -6.89 -3.98 -5.77
C TYR A 85 -5.63 -3.36 -5.17
N PRO A 86 -4.48 -4.06 -5.19
CA PRO A 86 -3.21 -3.43 -4.90
C PRO A 86 -3.03 -2.20 -5.79
N LEU A 87 -2.73 -1.06 -5.17
CA LEU A 87 -2.48 0.19 -5.88
C LEU A 87 -1.16 0.77 -5.38
N LEU A 88 -0.32 1.13 -6.34
CA LEU A 88 0.96 1.77 -6.12
C LEU A 88 1.16 2.85 -7.17
N TYR A 89 1.88 3.90 -6.81
CA TYR A 89 2.26 4.97 -7.72
C TYR A 89 3.67 5.46 -7.39
N VAL A 90 4.34 6.00 -8.40
CA VAL A 90 5.67 6.59 -8.29
C VAL A 90 5.74 7.84 -9.15
N ASP A 91 6.51 8.82 -8.71
CA ASP A 91 6.93 10.00 -9.47
C ASP A 91 8.30 10.48 -8.94
N GLU A 92 8.88 11.51 -9.57
CA GLU A 92 10.16 12.10 -9.17
C GLU A 92 11.32 11.08 -9.06
N SER A 93 11.39 10.16 -10.03
CA SER A 93 12.41 9.10 -10.11
C SER A 93 12.37 8.05 -8.99
N ALA A 94 11.29 7.97 -8.21
CA ALA A 94 11.08 6.84 -7.30
C ALA A 94 10.99 5.52 -8.06
N ILE A 95 11.59 4.47 -7.50
CA ILE A 95 11.52 3.09 -8.02
C ILE A 95 10.99 2.21 -6.89
N LEU A 96 9.96 1.40 -7.18
CA LEU A 96 9.41 0.42 -6.26
C LEU A 96 9.44 -0.97 -6.90
N ASP A 97 10.02 -1.93 -6.20
CA ASP A 97 9.94 -3.35 -6.54
C ASP A 97 8.77 -4.00 -5.76
N VAL A 98 7.82 -4.58 -6.49
CA VAL A 98 6.65 -5.23 -5.88
C VAL A 98 6.76 -6.74 -5.94
N LYS A 99 6.46 -7.39 -4.81
CA LYS A 99 6.34 -8.85 -4.70
C LYS A 99 4.91 -9.19 -4.31
N PHE A 100 4.19 -9.90 -5.19
CA PHE A 100 2.88 -10.49 -4.85
C PHE A 100 2.98 -11.93 -4.34
N ARG A 101 4.17 -12.52 -4.49
CA ARG A 101 4.54 -13.88 -4.06
C ARG A 101 6.01 -13.91 -3.66
N LYS A 102 6.43 -14.93 -2.90
CA LYS A 102 7.82 -15.10 -2.44
C LYS A 102 8.32 -13.82 -1.76
N PHE A 103 7.57 -13.38 -0.75
CA PHE A 103 7.83 -12.15 -0.02
C PHE A 103 9.23 -12.11 0.60
N THR A 104 9.72 -10.90 0.90
CA THR A 104 10.99 -10.72 1.62
C THR A 104 10.87 -11.20 3.06
N GLU A 105 9.74 -10.87 3.69
CA GLU A 105 9.35 -11.32 5.03
C GLU A 105 8.15 -12.25 4.92
N ASP A 106 8.05 -13.26 5.79
CA ASP A 106 6.90 -14.15 5.81
C ASP A 106 5.59 -13.39 6.10
N PRO A 107 4.48 -13.76 5.44
CA PRO A 107 3.21 -13.11 5.70
C PRO A 107 2.77 -13.34 7.15
N PRO A 108 2.21 -12.33 7.83
CA PRO A 108 1.71 -12.52 9.19
C PRO A 108 0.61 -13.58 9.25
N ASN A 109 0.43 -14.19 10.43
CA ASN A 109 -0.59 -15.21 10.62
C ASN A 109 -1.99 -14.71 10.21
N GLY A 110 -2.71 -15.52 9.43
CA GLY A 110 -4.02 -15.18 8.87
C GLY A 110 -3.97 -14.45 7.51
N TYR A 111 -2.79 -14.05 7.03
CA TYR A 111 -2.59 -13.49 5.69
C TYR A 111 -1.86 -14.47 4.79
N GLY A 112 -2.05 -14.30 3.48
CA GLY A 112 -1.39 -15.11 2.46
C GLY A 112 -1.14 -14.29 1.18
N GLU A 113 -0.50 -14.94 0.21
CA GLU A 113 -0.26 -14.34 -1.11
C GLU A 113 -1.58 -14.02 -1.83
N ILE A 114 -1.57 -12.98 -2.66
CA ILE A 114 -2.69 -12.72 -3.57
C ILE A 114 -2.74 -13.86 -4.59
N LEU A 115 -3.82 -14.64 -4.53
CA LEU A 115 -4.10 -15.69 -5.49
C LEU A 115 -4.59 -15.05 -6.78
N ALA A 116 -3.81 -15.20 -7.85
CA ALA A 116 -4.25 -14.88 -9.18
C ALA A 116 -4.84 -16.15 -9.79
N GLU A 117 -6.14 -16.12 -10.11
CA GLU A 117 -6.75 -17.19 -10.90
C GLU A 117 -6.10 -17.20 -12.29
N GLN A 118 -5.55 -18.34 -12.69
CA GLN A 118 -5.15 -18.54 -14.07
C GLN A 118 -6.40 -18.89 -14.86
N THR A 119 -6.88 -17.96 -15.70
CA THR A 119 -7.82 -18.33 -16.76
C THR A 119 -7.05 -19.16 -17.78
N LEU A 120 -7.27 -20.48 -17.77
CA LEU A 120 -6.84 -21.36 -18.85
C LEU A 120 -7.68 -20.99 -20.09
N LEU A 121 -7.12 -20.19 -20.98
CA LEU A 121 -7.64 -19.98 -22.34
C LEU A 121 -7.19 -21.13 -23.25
#